data_AF-A0A6L3SWX9-F1
#
_entry.id   AF-A0A6L3SWX9-F1
#
_cell.length_a   1.000
_cell.length_b   1.000
_cell.length_c   1.000
_cell.angle_alpha   90.00
_cell.angle_beta   90.00
_cell.angle_gamma   90.00
#
_symmetry.space_group_name_H-M   'P 1'
#
loop_
_entity.id
_entity.type
_entity.pdbx_description
1 polymer ?
#
loop_
_entity_poly.entity_id
_entity_poly.type
_entity_poly.pdbx_seq_one_letter_code
_entity_poly.pdbx_strand_id
1 'polypeptide(L)'
;MRAAGLCGALMTLSALALVPGPLAARPAWNSGTYVYADLCTLTASGGLGGRRITLRRSPKGDGLVYESGLGQEIAPAQGTDFALDDATKALAFTAETEAGPVSFRGTLSTEALTGILHDAAGEHPVRLPRMLRAHAPAACAGAGPTDTTGSLGER
;
A
#
# COMPACT_ATOMS: atom_id res chain seq x y z
N MET A 1 0.52 -86.83 27.78
CA MET A 1 -0.23 -85.69 27.19
C MET A 1 0.77 -84.55 27.04
N ARG A 2 1.47 -84.44 25.89
CA ARG A 2 1.35 -83.40 24.82
C ARG A 2 1.35 -81.95 25.37
N ALA A 3 2.50 -81.25 25.33
CA ALA A 3 2.96 -80.28 24.29
C ALA A 3 2.39 -78.86 24.53
N ALA A 4 3.18 -77.86 24.97
CA ALA A 4 4.04 -76.94 24.19
C ALA A 4 3.27 -75.89 23.36
N GLY A 5 3.61 -74.60 23.51
CA GLY A 5 3.18 -73.55 22.56
C GLY A 5 3.36 -72.10 23.03
N LEU A 6 4.40 -71.45 22.51
CA LEU A 6 4.83 -70.06 22.68
C LEU A 6 3.98 -69.01 21.94
N CYS A 7 4.25 -67.74 22.30
CA CYS A 7 4.37 -66.55 21.42
C CYS A 7 3.11 -65.84 20.93
N GLY A 8 3.16 -64.49 21.04
CA GLY A 8 2.33 -63.61 20.21
C GLY A 8 2.17 -62.19 20.73
N ALA A 9 3.27 -61.44 20.86
CA ALA A 9 3.21 -59.99 21.03
C ALA A 9 2.60 -59.32 19.77
N LEU A 10 1.62 -58.44 19.95
CA LEU A 10 1.21 -57.48 18.92
C LEU A 10 1.24 -56.06 19.51
N MET A 11 2.40 -55.41 19.37
CA MET A 11 2.49 -53.95 19.42
C MET A 11 1.97 -53.38 18.11
N THR A 12 0.80 -52.74 18.12
CA THR A 12 0.33 -51.93 17.02
C THR A 12 0.91 -50.51 17.13
N LEU A 13 2.09 -50.29 16.54
CA LEU A 13 2.62 -48.95 16.27
C LEU A 13 1.84 -48.33 15.10
N SER A 14 0.86 -47.48 15.40
CA SER A 14 0.23 -46.62 14.39
C SER A 14 1.10 -45.38 14.19
N ALA A 15 1.95 -45.41 13.17
CA ALA A 15 2.68 -44.23 12.71
C ALA A 15 1.69 -43.28 12.01
N LEU A 16 1.28 -42.20 12.70
CA LEU A 16 0.63 -41.07 12.03
C LEU A 16 1.67 -40.39 11.14
N ALA A 17 1.54 -40.59 9.83
CA ALA A 17 2.26 -39.82 8.84
C ALA A 17 1.83 -38.34 8.94
N LEU A 18 2.68 -37.49 9.53
CA LEU A 18 2.59 -36.05 9.32
C LEU A 18 2.90 -35.78 7.85
N VAL A 19 1.86 -35.59 7.04
CA VAL A 19 2.01 -35.07 5.68
C VAL A 19 2.27 -33.56 5.81
N PRO A 20 3.47 -33.05 5.49
CA PRO A 20 3.67 -31.61 5.38
C PRO A 20 2.83 -31.12 4.20
N GLY A 21 1.73 -30.43 4.49
CA GLY A 21 0.93 -29.77 3.47
C GLY A 21 1.77 -28.74 2.72
N PRO A 22 1.50 -28.51 1.42
CA PRO A 22 2.22 -27.49 0.66
C PRO A 22 2.03 -26.14 1.35
N LEU A 23 3.14 -25.54 1.78
CA LEU A 23 3.16 -24.17 2.26
C LEU A 23 2.80 -23.30 1.05
N ALA A 24 1.51 -22.98 0.91
CA ALA A 24 1.07 -22.06 -0.11
C ALA A 24 1.80 -20.74 0.14
N ALA A 25 2.73 -20.39 -0.75
CA ALA A 25 3.36 -19.08 -0.78
C ALA A 25 2.25 -18.07 -1.09
N ARG A 26 1.57 -17.59 -0.04
CA ARG A 26 0.70 -16.43 -0.15
C ARG A 26 1.59 -15.30 -0.67
N PRO A 27 1.18 -14.52 -1.68
CA PRO A 27 1.89 -13.31 -2.07
C PRO A 27 1.86 -12.38 -0.87
N ALA A 28 2.89 -12.50 -0.05
CA ALA A 28 2.91 -11.89 1.23
C ALA A 28 3.40 -10.47 1.01
N TRP A 29 2.54 -9.52 1.36
CA TRP A 29 2.87 -8.10 1.48
C TRP A 29 3.80 -7.86 2.68
N ASN A 30 4.74 -8.76 2.91
CA ASN A 30 5.53 -8.83 4.13
C ASN A 30 6.87 -8.09 3.99
N SER A 31 7.30 -7.80 2.77
CA SER A 31 8.51 -7.02 2.51
C SER A 31 8.43 -6.28 1.18
N GLY A 32 9.23 -5.23 1.04
CA GLY A 32 9.35 -4.44 -0.20
C GLY A 32 9.04 -2.97 -0.02
N THR A 33 9.14 -2.21 -1.12
CA THR A 33 8.77 -0.79 -1.16
C THR A 33 7.52 -0.62 -2.01
N TYR A 34 6.52 0.06 -1.47
CA TYR A 34 5.23 0.32 -2.09
C TYR A 34 5.05 1.82 -2.18
N VAL A 35 4.94 2.33 -3.40
CA VAL A 35 4.79 3.76 -3.66
C VAL A 35 3.37 4.01 -4.14
N TYR A 36 2.67 4.95 -3.51
CA TYR A 36 1.35 5.41 -3.91
C TYR A 36 1.42 6.90 -4.17
N ALA A 37 1.04 7.36 -5.34
CA ALA A 37 1.20 8.77 -5.69
C ALA A 37 0.20 9.24 -6.74
N ASP A 38 -0.19 10.50 -6.63
CA ASP A 38 -0.94 11.26 -7.62
C ASP A 38 -0.19 12.55 -8.02
N LEU A 39 1.15 12.52 -7.90
CA LEU A 39 2.02 13.64 -8.26
C LEU A 39 1.72 14.12 -9.68
N CYS A 40 1.56 15.42 -9.81
CA CYS A 40 1.20 16.06 -11.05
C CYS A 40 1.93 17.39 -11.23
N THR A 41 1.98 17.91 -12.45
CA THR A 41 2.56 19.23 -12.76
C THR A 41 1.44 20.25 -12.98
N LEU A 42 1.53 21.39 -12.30
CA LEU A 42 0.64 22.53 -12.45
C LEU A 42 0.95 23.27 -13.75
N THR A 43 -0.01 23.31 -14.69
CA THR A 43 0.20 23.89 -16.03
C THR A 43 0.63 25.36 -15.98
N ALA A 44 0.13 26.14 -15.02
CA ALA A 44 0.38 27.58 -14.94
C ALA A 44 1.79 27.94 -14.44
N SER A 45 2.36 27.13 -13.53
CA SER A 45 3.61 27.45 -12.83
C SER A 45 4.74 26.45 -13.11
N GLY A 46 4.43 25.31 -13.73
CA GLY A 46 5.34 24.17 -13.82
C GLY A 46 5.65 23.50 -12.47
N GLY A 47 5.03 23.96 -11.39
CA GLY A 47 5.22 23.39 -10.06
C GLY A 47 4.62 21.99 -9.92
N LEU A 48 5.08 21.24 -8.95
CA LEU A 48 4.53 19.96 -8.53
C LEU A 48 3.33 20.17 -7.61
N GLY A 49 2.28 19.39 -7.87
CA GLY A 49 1.13 19.20 -7.00
C GLY A 49 0.93 17.71 -6.70
N GLY A 50 -0.11 17.41 -5.93
CA GLY A 50 -0.41 16.06 -5.48
C GLY A 50 0.51 15.61 -4.34
N ARG A 51 0.57 14.31 -4.12
CA ARG A 51 1.31 13.70 -3.01
C ARG A 51 1.86 12.33 -3.34
N ARG A 52 2.80 11.87 -2.53
CA ARG A 52 3.38 10.53 -2.59
C ARG A 52 3.51 9.96 -1.19
N ILE A 53 3.13 8.70 -1.04
CA ILE A 53 3.32 7.90 0.16
C ILE A 53 4.19 6.71 -0.22
N THR A 54 5.33 6.60 0.44
CA THR A 54 6.26 5.48 0.27
C THR A 54 6.26 4.63 1.53
N LEU A 55 5.68 3.44 1.44
CA LEU A 55 5.71 2.41 2.49
C LEU A 55 6.86 1.45 2.24
N ARG A 56 7.76 1.32 3.21
CA ARG A 56 8.83 0.32 3.23
C ARG A 56 8.45 -0.75 4.25
N ARG A 57 8.34 -1.99 3.80
CA ARG A 57 8.09 -3.18 4.62
C ARG A 57 9.37 -3.98 4.75
N SER A 58 9.78 -4.34 5.96
CA SER A 58 10.96 -5.19 6.16
C SER A 58 10.86 -6.06 7.42
N PRO A 59 11.66 -7.13 7.52
CA PRO A 59 11.74 -7.93 8.75
C PRO A 59 12.22 -7.15 9.99
N LYS A 60 12.87 -5.99 9.79
CA LYS A 60 13.36 -5.12 10.87
C LYS A 60 12.33 -4.07 11.31
N GLY A 61 11.14 -4.09 10.68
CA GLY A 61 10.11 -3.08 10.87
C GLY A 61 9.78 -2.36 9.58
N ASP A 62 8.70 -1.61 9.67
CA ASP A 62 8.16 -0.83 8.57
C ASP A 62 8.52 0.64 8.73
N GLY A 63 8.53 1.37 7.61
CA GLY A 63 8.71 2.82 7.59
C GLY A 63 7.80 3.44 6.55
N LEU A 64 7.40 4.68 6.79
CA LEU A 64 6.54 5.44 5.90
C LEU A 64 7.13 6.83 5.68
N VAL A 65 7.18 7.26 4.42
CA VAL A 65 7.52 8.64 4.05
C VAL A 65 6.31 9.24 3.35
N TYR A 66 5.90 10.43 3.80
CA TYR A 66 4.89 11.26 3.16
C TYR A 66 5.59 12.42 2.44
N GLU A 67 5.15 12.71 1.22
CA GLU A 67 5.71 13.75 0.37
C GLU A 67 4.55 14.52 -0.25
N SER A 68 4.54 15.85 -0.13
CA SER A 68 3.55 16.72 -0.76
C SER A 68 4.23 17.59 -1.81
N GLY A 69 3.65 17.67 -3.01
CA GLY A 69 4.04 18.65 -4.01
C GLY A 69 3.42 19.99 -3.65
N LEU A 70 4.26 20.95 -3.22
CA LEU A 70 3.84 22.31 -2.87
C LEU A 70 4.72 23.32 -3.62
N GLY A 71 4.50 23.44 -4.93
CA GLY A 71 5.27 24.37 -5.76
C GLY A 71 6.49 23.69 -6.39
N GLN A 72 7.70 24.22 -6.26
CA GLN A 72 8.85 23.70 -7.01
C GLN A 72 9.59 22.54 -6.31
N GLU A 73 9.17 22.17 -5.10
CA GLU A 73 9.89 21.20 -4.28
C GLU A 73 8.97 20.10 -3.76
N ILE A 74 9.55 18.93 -3.52
CA ILE A 74 8.96 17.85 -2.74
C ILE A 74 9.72 17.77 -1.43
N ALA A 75 9.07 18.08 -0.33
CA ALA A 75 9.62 17.94 1.01
C ALA A 75 9.18 16.59 1.62
N PRO A 76 10.12 15.66 1.92
CA PRO A 76 9.78 14.41 2.57
C PRO A 76 9.60 14.59 4.08
N ALA A 77 8.48 14.08 4.60
CA ALA A 77 8.17 13.98 6.02
C ALA A 77 8.12 12.50 6.43
N GLN A 78 8.74 12.17 7.57
CA GLN A 78 8.66 10.82 8.12
C GLN A 78 7.29 10.60 8.77
N GLY A 79 6.66 9.47 8.49
CA GLY A 79 5.44 9.06 9.16
C GLY A 79 5.71 8.65 10.61
N THR A 80 4.98 9.23 11.55
CA THR A 80 4.88 8.83 12.95
C THR A 80 3.53 8.17 13.23
N ASP A 81 3.39 7.57 14.43
CA ASP A 81 2.16 6.90 14.87
C ASP A 81 1.61 5.91 13.83
N PHE A 82 2.54 5.28 13.12
CA PHE A 82 2.28 4.38 12.01
C PHE A 82 1.68 3.07 12.50
N ALA A 83 0.54 2.71 11.94
CA ALA A 83 -0.13 1.43 12.18
C ALA A 83 -0.57 0.81 10.86
N LEU A 84 -0.16 -0.44 10.63
CA LEU A 84 -0.57 -1.24 9.47
C LEU A 84 -1.07 -2.61 9.93
N ASP A 85 -2.34 -2.87 9.69
CA ASP A 85 -2.95 -4.18 9.91
C ASP A 85 -2.80 -5.05 8.66
N ASP A 86 -2.08 -6.16 8.78
CA ASP A 86 -1.77 -7.02 7.63
C ASP A 86 -2.95 -7.87 7.15
N ALA A 87 -3.99 -8.06 7.95
CA ALA A 87 -5.15 -8.85 7.57
C ALA A 87 -6.18 -8.02 6.78
N THR A 88 -6.46 -6.81 7.27
CA THR A 88 -7.44 -5.87 6.74
C THR A 88 -6.84 -4.87 5.78
N LYS A 89 -5.50 -4.75 5.77
CA LYS A 89 -4.74 -3.72 5.03
C LYS A 89 -5.09 -2.30 5.45
N ALA A 90 -5.64 -2.12 6.65
CA ALA A 90 -5.85 -0.80 7.23
C ALA A 90 -4.51 -0.13 7.54
N LEU A 91 -4.37 1.12 7.11
CA LEU A 91 -3.20 1.96 7.33
C LEU A 91 -3.64 3.26 8.03
N ALA A 92 -2.90 3.65 9.06
CA ALA A 92 -2.97 4.98 9.64
C ALA A 92 -1.56 5.51 9.94
N PHE A 93 -1.36 6.81 9.81
CA PHE A 93 -0.14 7.50 10.20
C PHE A 93 -0.40 8.99 10.41
N THR A 94 0.53 9.66 11.07
CA THR A 94 0.69 11.11 11.10
C THR A 94 2.03 11.51 10.52
N ALA A 95 2.20 12.72 10.01
CA ALA A 95 3.48 13.22 9.53
C ALA A 95 3.56 14.73 9.78
N GLU A 96 4.69 15.19 10.31
CA GLU A 96 4.97 16.62 10.47
C GLU A 96 5.57 17.15 9.18
N THR A 97 4.84 18.03 8.50
CA THR A 97 5.28 18.68 7.25
C THR A 97 5.54 20.16 7.49
N GLU A 98 6.22 20.83 6.56
CA GLU A 98 6.41 22.28 6.63
C GLU A 98 5.09 23.07 6.57
N ALA A 99 4.07 22.51 5.92
CA ALA A 99 2.74 23.09 5.85
C ALA A 99 1.87 22.78 7.09
N GLY A 100 2.39 21.99 8.03
CA GLY A 100 1.71 21.56 9.24
C GLY A 100 1.54 20.03 9.33
N PRO A 101 0.89 19.55 10.41
CA PRO A 101 0.66 18.13 10.61
C PRO A 101 -0.34 17.59 9.59
N VAL A 102 -0.05 16.38 9.12
CA VAL A 102 -0.93 15.61 8.25
C VAL A 102 -1.28 14.30 8.95
N SER A 103 -2.53 13.87 8.87
CA SER A 103 -2.91 12.52 9.31
C SER A 103 -3.70 11.79 8.23
N PHE A 104 -3.54 10.47 8.18
CA PHE A 104 -4.19 9.62 7.20
C PHE A 104 -4.83 8.42 7.87
N ARG A 105 -6.00 8.01 7.37
CA ARG A 105 -6.61 6.71 7.65
C ARG A 105 -7.20 6.13 6.39
N GLY A 106 -6.85 4.88 6.07
CA GLY A 106 -7.36 4.24 4.86
C GLY A 106 -6.96 2.78 4.73
N THR A 107 -7.02 2.28 3.51
CA THR A 107 -6.76 0.88 3.18
C THR A 107 -5.84 0.78 1.97
N LEU A 108 -4.84 -0.09 2.08
CA LEU A 108 -3.95 -0.44 0.99
C LEU A 108 -4.56 -1.54 0.13
N SER A 109 -4.37 -1.44 -1.18
CA SER A 109 -4.68 -2.49 -2.15
C SER A 109 -3.54 -2.64 -3.15
N THR A 110 -3.58 -3.69 -3.96
CA THR A 110 -2.61 -3.90 -5.05
C THR A 110 -2.56 -2.77 -6.06
N GLU A 111 -3.60 -1.94 -6.13
CA GLU A 111 -3.75 -0.90 -7.15
C GLU A 111 -3.73 0.52 -6.60
N ALA A 112 -4.12 0.73 -5.35
CA ALA A 112 -4.24 2.06 -4.78
C ALA A 112 -4.22 2.05 -3.24
N LEU A 113 -3.84 3.19 -2.67
CA LEU A 113 -4.08 3.57 -1.29
C LEU A 113 -5.27 4.51 -1.25
N THR A 114 -6.35 4.12 -0.58
CA THR A 114 -7.60 4.90 -0.52
C THR A 114 -7.94 5.19 0.92
N GLY A 115 -8.37 6.42 1.24
CA GLY A 115 -8.69 6.80 2.60
C GLY A 115 -9.08 8.26 2.75
N ILE A 116 -9.02 8.75 3.98
CA ILE A 116 -9.20 10.14 4.35
C ILE A 116 -7.85 10.72 4.75
N LEU A 117 -7.48 11.86 4.18
CA LEU A 117 -6.38 12.69 4.63
C LEU A 117 -6.95 13.89 5.39
N HIS A 118 -6.33 14.23 6.51
CA HIS A 118 -6.58 15.47 7.23
C HIS A 118 -5.32 16.32 7.19
N ASP A 119 -5.44 17.55 6.72
CA ASP A 119 -4.37 18.54 6.69
C ASP A 119 -4.93 19.94 6.99
N ALA A 120 -4.16 21.00 6.74
CA ALA A 120 -4.59 22.38 6.99
C ALA A 120 -5.86 22.80 6.22
N ALA A 121 -6.21 22.11 5.11
CA ALA A 121 -7.45 22.35 4.37
C ALA A 121 -8.64 21.57 4.93
N GLY A 122 -8.44 20.73 5.96
CA GLY A 122 -9.45 19.88 6.57
C GLY A 122 -9.38 18.42 6.09
N GLU A 123 -10.46 17.68 6.30
CA GLU A 123 -10.55 16.28 5.86
C GLU A 123 -10.99 16.17 4.39
N HIS A 124 -10.29 15.35 3.61
CA HIS A 124 -10.66 15.04 2.23
C HIS A 124 -10.38 13.58 1.87
N PRO A 125 -11.23 12.97 1.03
CA PRO A 125 -10.97 11.65 0.51
C PRO A 125 -9.81 11.69 -0.49
N VAL A 126 -8.98 10.65 -0.45
CA VAL A 126 -7.87 10.46 -1.38
C VAL A 126 -7.90 9.06 -1.96
N ARG A 127 -7.48 8.95 -3.22
CA ARG A 127 -7.16 7.68 -3.88
C ARG A 127 -5.85 7.85 -4.61
N LEU A 128 -4.78 7.30 -4.04
CA LEU A 128 -3.43 7.35 -4.59
C LEU A 128 -3.13 6.05 -5.34
N PRO A 129 -3.01 6.09 -6.68
CA PRO A 129 -2.62 4.92 -7.47
C PRO A 129 -1.27 4.36 -7.03
N ARG A 130 -1.13 3.03 -7.06
CA ARG A 130 0.14 2.36 -6.82
C ARG A 130 1.05 2.55 -8.03
N MET A 131 2.22 3.10 -7.78
CA MET A 131 3.26 3.33 -8.77
C MET A 131 4.14 2.08 -8.89
N LEU A 132 4.12 1.45 -10.06
CA LEU A 132 4.98 0.29 -10.37
C LEU A 132 6.25 0.68 -11.12
N ARG A 133 6.27 1.86 -11.76
CA ARG A 133 7.44 2.42 -12.45
C ARG A 133 7.45 3.94 -12.27
N ALA A 134 8.63 4.53 -12.39
CA ALA A 134 8.75 5.98 -12.47
C ALA A 134 8.25 6.48 -13.83
N HIS A 135 7.41 7.50 -13.81
CA HIS A 135 6.93 8.19 -15.01
C HIS A 135 6.96 9.69 -14.74
N ALA A 136 7.01 10.50 -15.81
CA ALA A 136 6.84 11.94 -15.68
C ALA A 136 5.45 12.23 -15.08
N PRO A 137 5.33 13.19 -14.13
CA PRO A 137 4.04 13.58 -13.59
C PRO A 137 3.09 14.04 -14.72
N ALA A 138 1.84 13.60 -14.65
CA ALA A 138 0.80 14.10 -15.55
C ALA A 138 0.45 15.55 -15.18
N ALA A 139 -0.24 16.28 -16.05
CA ALA A 139 -0.78 17.59 -15.67
C ALA A 139 -1.83 17.44 -14.55
N CYS A 140 -1.83 18.33 -13.57
CA CYS A 140 -2.83 18.33 -12.51
C CYS A 140 -4.22 18.62 -13.11
N ALA A 141 -5.21 17.81 -12.77
CA ALA A 141 -6.59 18.06 -13.15
C ALA A 141 -7.05 19.38 -12.49
N GLY A 142 -7.38 20.39 -13.31
CA GLY A 142 -7.76 21.72 -12.84
C GLY A 142 -7.05 22.90 -13.52
N ALA A 143 -6.16 22.67 -14.49
CA ALA A 143 -5.49 23.74 -15.24
C ALA A 143 -5.54 23.51 -16.77
N GLY A 144 -6.74 23.63 -17.37
CA GLY A 144 -7.02 23.58 -18.82
C GLY A 144 -8.46 23.14 -19.12
N PRO A 145 -9.16 23.72 -20.12
CA PRO A 145 -10.58 24.07 -20.03
C PRO A 145 -11.52 22.87 -19.98
N THR A 146 -12.58 23.00 -19.18
CA THR A 146 -13.86 22.36 -19.46
C THR A 146 -14.32 22.78 -20.85
N ASP A 147 -14.02 21.98 -21.87
CA ASP A 147 -14.79 21.95 -23.10
C ASP A 147 -14.88 20.52 -23.61
N THR A 148 -15.91 19.85 -23.09
CA THR A 148 -16.60 18.81 -23.85
C THR A 148 -17.32 19.52 -25.00
N THR A 149 -16.69 19.63 -26.16
CA THR A 149 -17.43 19.80 -27.42
C THR A 149 -16.96 18.73 -28.38
N GLY A 150 -17.66 17.60 -28.35
CA GLY A 150 -17.63 16.66 -29.46
C GLY A 150 -18.21 17.34 -30.68
N SER A 151 -17.39 17.54 -31.71
CA SER A 151 -17.94 17.79 -33.04
C SER A 151 -18.25 16.43 -33.65
N LEU A 152 -19.54 16.09 -33.66
CA LEU A 152 -20.08 15.05 -34.51
C LEU A 152 -19.78 15.43 -35.96
N GLY A 153 -19.30 14.46 -36.73
CA GLY A 153 -19.09 14.63 -38.15
C GLY A 153 -20.40 14.95 -38.86
N GLU A 154 -20.33 15.87 -39.80
CA GLU A 154 -21.30 15.98 -40.88
C GLU A 154 -20.54 15.85 -42.20
N ARG A 155 -20.77 14.67 -42.81
CA ARG A 155 -20.83 14.31 -44.23
C ARG A 155 -20.13 15.19 -45.27
#